data_AF-A0A3N7HQZ0-F1
#
_entry.id   AF-A0A3N7HQZ0-F1
#
_cell.length_a   1.000
_cell.length_b   1.000
_cell.length_c   1.000
_cell.angle_alpha   90.00
_cell.angle_beta   90.00
_cell.angle_gamma   90.00
#
_symmetry.space_group_name_H-M   'P 1'
#
loop_
_entity.id
_entity.type
_entity.pdbx_description
1 polymer ?
#
loop_
_entity_poly.entity_id
_entity_poly.type
_entity_poly.pdbx_seq_one_letter_code
_entity_poly.pdbx_strand_id
1 'polypeptide(L)'
;MSFDTEIDGLKERLCSPDAGVRRVALLAFADHEEEDLLPAIAAVLRADPEPALRADAARALAGWDDEAVVQALAHALLDEPLVREAAALALTELKDPLVACALVPLASHDDAFVRCAALRALRELRVPAAAEPALASLRHPQASVRREAVGVLGWLKHAGALAPLAGVATQDADAEVRRAATGALGAASVADAASVIPALCTALADPQWPVREEAATTLGKLQSADPALRAALRDAMADEFWQVRLRAARSLGRHRDALALPELIAALVHPAGNLRKEAAIALGDIGDPGARPALEAARADPDPEVRKAVGLALQRLQPAGSEARA
;
A
#
# COMPACT_ATOMS: atom_id res chain seq x y z
N MET A 1 -12.54 -34.64 33.49
CA MET A 1 -13.60 -33.65 33.79
C MET A 1 -13.14 -32.33 33.21
N SER A 2 -13.75 -31.79 32.19
CA SER A 2 -13.86 -32.27 30.80
C SER A 2 -13.74 -30.97 30.00
N PHE A 3 -12.92 -30.87 28.97
CA PHE A 3 -12.79 -29.59 28.23
C PHE A 3 -14.17 -29.07 27.76
N ASP A 4 -15.08 -29.98 27.39
CA ASP A 4 -16.49 -29.69 27.11
C ASP A 4 -17.22 -28.93 28.23
N THR A 5 -16.97 -29.26 29.52
CA THR A 5 -17.64 -28.58 30.65
C THR A 5 -17.17 -27.14 30.86
N GLU A 6 -15.96 -26.80 30.43
CA GLU A 6 -15.45 -25.42 30.52
C GLU A 6 -16.02 -24.55 29.40
N ILE A 7 -16.07 -25.08 28.17
CA ILE A 7 -16.70 -24.43 27.01
C ILE A 7 -18.19 -24.21 27.25
N ASP A 8 -18.91 -25.22 27.74
CA ASP A 8 -20.34 -25.08 28.07
C ASP A 8 -20.56 -24.05 29.18
N GLY A 9 -19.70 -24.01 30.21
CA GLY A 9 -19.73 -23.00 31.25
C GLY A 9 -19.50 -21.58 30.71
N LEU A 10 -18.62 -21.41 29.72
CA LEU A 10 -18.43 -20.12 29.04
C LEU A 10 -19.67 -19.71 28.23
N LYS A 11 -20.27 -20.64 27.48
CA LYS A 11 -21.51 -20.39 26.72
C LYS A 11 -22.65 -19.94 27.63
N GLU A 12 -22.81 -20.56 28.79
CA GLU A 12 -23.80 -20.15 29.78
C GLU A 12 -23.53 -18.75 30.33
N ARG A 13 -22.27 -18.44 30.67
CA ARG A 13 -21.89 -17.12 31.19
C ARG A 13 -22.03 -16.00 30.17
N LEU A 14 -21.84 -16.28 28.88
CA LEU A 14 -22.12 -15.33 27.79
C LEU A 14 -23.62 -14.98 27.69
N CYS A 15 -24.51 -15.81 28.22
CA CYS A 15 -25.95 -15.52 28.30
C CYS A 15 -26.38 -14.86 29.62
N SER A 16 -25.43 -14.49 30.50
CA SER A 16 -25.74 -13.91 31.81
C SER A 16 -26.48 -12.57 31.70
N PRO A 17 -27.45 -12.27 32.59
CA PRO A 17 -28.04 -10.94 32.68
C PRO A 17 -27.02 -9.86 33.09
N ASP A 18 -25.96 -10.25 33.80
CA ASP A 18 -24.89 -9.36 34.23
C ASP A 18 -23.85 -9.15 33.12
N ALA A 19 -23.69 -7.90 32.67
CA ALA A 19 -22.76 -7.52 31.61
C ALA A 19 -21.28 -7.75 31.98
N GLY A 20 -20.92 -7.63 33.26
CA GLY A 20 -19.58 -7.95 33.75
C GLY A 20 -19.27 -9.44 33.61
N VAL A 21 -20.23 -10.31 33.96
CA VAL A 21 -20.08 -11.77 33.80
C VAL A 21 -19.92 -12.14 32.31
N ARG A 22 -20.73 -11.55 31.43
CA ARG A 22 -20.61 -11.75 29.98
C ARG A 22 -19.25 -11.29 29.47
N ARG A 23 -18.77 -10.12 29.91
CA ARG A 23 -17.46 -9.59 29.51
C ARG A 23 -16.30 -10.47 29.95
N VAL A 24 -16.30 -10.98 31.18
CA VAL A 24 -15.25 -11.90 31.64
C VAL A 24 -15.27 -13.20 30.85
N ALA A 25 -16.46 -13.72 30.51
CA ALA A 25 -16.57 -14.91 29.66
C ALA A 25 -16.05 -14.66 28.23
N LEU A 26 -16.32 -13.47 27.68
CA LEU A 26 -15.83 -13.08 26.36
C LEU A 26 -14.31 -12.86 26.32
N LEU A 27 -13.73 -12.29 27.38
CA LEU A 27 -12.28 -12.14 27.49
C LEU A 27 -11.58 -13.48 27.68
N ALA A 28 -12.17 -14.40 28.44
CA ALA A 28 -11.65 -15.75 28.58
C ALA A 28 -11.56 -16.47 27.23
N PHE A 29 -12.48 -16.21 26.30
CA PHE A 29 -12.36 -16.74 24.93
C PHE A 29 -11.11 -16.28 24.20
N ALA A 30 -10.62 -15.05 24.41
CA ALA A 30 -9.40 -14.59 23.72
C ALA A 30 -8.17 -15.47 24.07
N ASP A 31 -8.22 -16.19 25.19
CA ASP A 31 -7.20 -17.14 25.62
C ASP A 31 -7.45 -18.58 25.09
N HIS A 32 -8.59 -18.82 24.43
CA HIS A 32 -9.04 -20.11 23.91
C HIS A 32 -9.32 -20.00 22.40
N GLU A 33 -8.39 -20.46 21.56
CA GLU A 33 -8.54 -20.50 20.08
C GLU A 33 -9.48 -21.65 19.64
N GLU A 34 -10.73 -21.67 20.14
CA GLU A 34 -11.67 -22.79 19.96
C GLU A 34 -12.86 -22.42 19.05
N GLU A 35 -13.05 -23.15 17.95
CA GLU A 35 -14.11 -22.88 16.96
C GLU A 35 -15.54 -23.05 17.53
N ASP A 36 -15.71 -23.90 18.55
CA ASP A 36 -17.01 -24.21 19.17
C ASP A 36 -17.69 -23.03 19.87
N LEU A 37 -16.94 -21.96 20.15
CA LEU A 37 -17.43 -20.74 20.79
C LEU A 37 -17.83 -19.65 19.78
N LEU A 38 -17.42 -19.78 18.50
CA LEU A 38 -17.71 -18.78 17.47
C LEU A 38 -19.21 -18.47 17.33
N PRO A 39 -20.15 -19.46 17.35
CA PRO A 39 -21.58 -19.15 17.27
C PRO A 39 -22.08 -18.32 18.45
N ALA A 40 -21.57 -18.56 19.66
CA ALA A 40 -21.96 -17.84 20.86
C ALA A 40 -21.44 -16.39 20.84
N ILE A 41 -20.19 -16.19 20.41
CA ILE A 41 -19.58 -14.86 20.30
C ILE A 41 -20.23 -14.06 19.17
N ALA A 42 -20.51 -14.69 18.04
CA ALA A 42 -21.27 -14.07 16.97
C ALA A 42 -22.68 -13.67 17.43
N ALA A 43 -23.30 -14.40 18.37
CA ALA A 43 -24.57 -14.01 18.98
C ALA A 43 -24.42 -12.77 19.88
N VAL A 44 -23.35 -12.68 20.68
CA VAL A 44 -23.01 -11.46 21.46
C VAL A 44 -22.85 -10.27 20.52
N LEU A 45 -22.06 -10.41 19.45
CA LEU A 45 -21.86 -9.35 18.45
C LEU A 45 -23.18 -8.88 17.83
N ARG A 46 -24.13 -9.79 17.56
CA ARG A 46 -25.40 -9.43 16.91
C ARG A 46 -26.41 -8.75 17.84
N ALA A 47 -26.41 -9.09 19.12
CA ALA A 47 -27.59 -8.83 19.96
C ALA A 47 -27.30 -8.37 21.40
N ASP A 48 -26.05 -8.34 21.85
CA ASP A 48 -25.77 -7.86 23.21
C ASP A 48 -26.22 -6.40 23.36
N PRO A 49 -26.97 -6.04 24.42
CA PRO A 49 -27.45 -4.67 24.61
C PRO A 49 -26.30 -3.67 24.77
N GLU A 50 -25.13 -4.10 25.26
CA GLU A 50 -23.99 -3.23 25.53
C GLU A 50 -23.08 -3.09 24.30
N PRO A 51 -22.94 -1.89 23.70
CA PRO A 51 -22.07 -1.68 22.55
C PRO A 51 -20.61 -2.06 22.83
N ALA A 52 -20.15 -1.90 24.08
CA ALA A 52 -18.81 -2.30 24.48
C ALA A 52 -18.59 -3.82 24.35
N LEU A 53 -19.58 -4.63 24.72
CA LEU A 53 -19.49 -6.09 24.58
C LEU A 53 -19.60 -6.52 23.12
N ARG A 54 -20.46 -5.87 22.32
CA ARG A 54 -20.49 -6.11 20.86
C ARG A 54 -19.14 -5.79 20.21
N ALA A 55 -18.50 -4.68 20.59
CA ALA A 55 -17.17 -4.33 20.07
C ALA A 55 -16.07 -5.30 20.54
N ASP A 56 -16.10 -5.73 21.80
CA ASP A 56 -15.19 -6.75 22.31
C ASP A 56 -15.40 -8.09 21.55
N ALA A 57 -16.65 -8.43 21.21
CA ALA A 57 -16.97 -9.64 20.45
C ALA A 57 -16.49 -9.55 19.00
N ALA A 58 -16.60 -8.39 18.35
CA ALA A 58 -16.02 -8.18 17.02
C ALA A 58 -14.49 -8.39 17.03
N ARG A 59 -13.78 -7.90 18.06
CA ARG A 59 -12.33 -8.11 18.20
C ARG A 59 -11.97 -9.56 18.46
N ALA A 60 -12.75 -10.26 19.29
CA ALA A 60 -12.56 -11.69 19.55
C ALA A 60 -12.72 -12.54 18.28
N LEU A 61 -13.60 -12.11 17.36
CA LEU A 61 -13.84 -12.77 16.08
C LEU A 61 -12.81 -12.41 14.99
N ALA A 62 -11.85 -11.54 15.26
CA ALA A 62 -10.81 -11.18 14.29
C ALA A 62 -9.95 -12.40 13.92
N GLY A 63 -9.65 -12.54 12.63
CA GLY A 63 -8.81 -13.63 12.12
C GLY A 63 -9.49 -14.99 11.95
N TRP A 64 -10.77 -15.11 12.29
CA TRP A 64 -11.55 -16.33 12.08
C TRP A 64 -12.21 -16.33 10.68
N ASP A 65 -11.72 -17.22 9.81
CA ASP A 65 -12.24 -17.42 8.45
C ASP A 65 -13.47 -18.34 8.41
N ASP A 66 -14.50 -18.00 9.18
CA ASP A 66 -15.79 -18.72 9.21
C ASP A 66 -16.91 -17.88 8.57
N GLU A 67 -17.81 -18.54 7.83
CA GLU A 67 -18.89 -17.85 7.10
C GLU A 67 -19.85 -17.11 8.04
N ALA A 68 -20.24 -17.73 9.16
CA ALA A 68 -21.14 -17.11 10.12
C ALA A 68 -20.46 -15.95 10.86
N VAL A 69 -19.15 -16.04 11.11
CA VAL A 69 -18.33 -14.95 11.65
C VAL A 69 -18.28 -13.78 10.68
N VAL A 70 -17.94 -14.01 9.40
CA VAL A 70 -17.89 -12.95 8.40
C VAL A 70 -19.25 -12.29 8.21
N GLN A 71 -20.35 -13.05 8.21
CA GLN A 71 -21.71 -12.49 8.18
C GLN A 71 -22.03 -11.63 9.42
N ALA A 72 -21.62 -12.06 10.60
CA ALA A 72 -21.84 -11.29 11.84
C ALA A 72 -21.04 -9.98 11.85
N LEU A 73 -19.76 -10.03 11.47
CA LEU A 73 -18.89 -8.86 11.34
C LEU A 73 -19.39 -7.90 10.24
N ALA A 74 -19.82 -8.43 9.10
CA ALA A 74 -20.45 -7.67 8.03
C ALA A 74 -21.70 -6.91 8.50
N HIS A 75 -22.58 -7.56 9.26
CA HIS A 75 -23.76 -6.92 9.84
C HIS A 75 -23.38 -5.82 10.84
N ALA A 76 -22.37 -6.06 11.66
CA ALA A 76 -21.89 -5.11 12.67
C ALA A 76 -21.29 -3.81 12.08
N LEU A 77 -21.01 -3.75 10.76
CA LEU A 77 -20.64 -2.50 10.09
C LEU A 77 -21.77 -1.45 10.08
N LEU A 78 -23.01 -1.86 10.32
CA LEU A 78 -24.20 -1.01 10.40
C LEU A 78 -24.50 -0.53 11.84
N ASP A 79 -23.71 -0.97 12.81
CA ASP A 79 -23.89 -0.66 14.22
C ASP A 79 -23.33 0.74 14.59
N GLU A 80 -23.39 1.09 15.86
CA GLU A 80 -22.86 2.32 16.44
C GLU A 80 -21.33 2.45 16.24
N PRO A 81 -20.76 3.67 16.29
CA PRO A 81 -19.37 3.95 15.94
C PRO A 81 -18.33 3.00 16.55
N LEU A 82 -18.45 2.70 17.85
CA LEU A 82 -17.52 1.82 18.55
C LEU A 82 -17.52 0.38 17.97
N VAL A 83 -18.69 -0.16 17.68
CA VAL A 83 -18.86 -1.54 17.22
C VAL A 83 -18.48 -1.66 15.75
N ARG A 84 -18.94 -0.72 14.91
CA ARG A 84 -18.65 -0.76 13.48
C ARG A 84 -17.15 -0.57 13.18
N GLU A 85 -16.43 0.22 13.98
CA GLU A 85 -14.97 0.35 13.88
C GLU A 85 -14.26 -0.96 14.26
N ALA A 86 -14.68 -1.61 15.34
CA ALA A 86 -14.14 -2.90 15.74
C ALA A 86 -14.39 -3.98 14.66
N ALA A 87 -15.60 -4.03 14.11
CA ALA A 87 -15.95 -4.95 13.02
C ALA A 87 -15.13 -4.67 11.75
N ALA A 88 -14.96 -3.40 11.37
CA ALA A 88 -14.17 -3.02 10.21
C ALA A 88 -12.69 -3.42 10.34
N LEU A 89 -12.12 -3.35 11.55
CA LEU A 89 -10.76 -3.83 11.81
C LEU A 89 -10.67 -5.35 11.77
N ALA A 90 -11.60 -6.05 12.44
CA ALA A 90 -11.63 -7.51 12.45
C ALA A 90 -11.72 -8.12 11.05
N LEU A 91 -12.51 -7.50 10.16
CA LEU A 91 -12.61 -7.92 8.75
C LEU A 91 -11.31 -7.78 7.95
N THR A 92 -10.36 -6.95 8.39
CA THR A 92 -9.03 -6.87 7.73
C THR A 92 -8.09 -8.00 8.12
N GLU A 93 -8.41 -8.74 9.19
CA GLU A 93 -7.59 -9.86 9.65
C GLU A 93 -7.97 -11.20 9.01
N LEU A 94 -9.04 -11.23 8.21
CA LEU A 94 -9.41 -12.37 7.40
C LEU A 94 -8.26 -12.79 6.48
N LYS A 95 -8.12 -14.11 6.26
CA LYS A 95 -7.05 -14.70 5.45
C LYS A 95 -7.60 -15.54 4.30
N ASP A 96 -8.87 -15.97 4.34
CA ASP A 96 -9.49 -16.73 3.26
C ASP A 96 -10.29 -15.82 2.29
N PRO A 97 -9.84 -15.68 1.03
CA PRO A 97 -10.58 -14.94 0.01
C PRO A 97 -11.96 -15.51 -0.33
N LEU A 98 -12.18 -16.82 -0.15
CA LEU A 98 -13.47 -17.46 -0.45
C LEU A 98 -14.55 -16.99 0.51
N VAL A 99 -14.24 -16.95 1.81
CA VAL A 99 -15.19 -16.48 2.83
C VAL A 99 -15.41 -14.97 2.69
N ALA A 100 -14.36 -14.21 2.40
CA ALA A 100 -14.45 -12.77 2.19
C ALA A 100 -15.24 -12.36 0.94
N CYS A 101 -15.53 -13.27 -0.01
CA CYS A 101 -16.42 -12.97 -1.13
C CYS A 101 -17.82 -12.52 -0.68
N ALA A 102 -18.26 -12.91 0.53
CA ALA A 102 -19.49 -12.42 1.14
C ALA A 102 -19.51 -10.89 1.37
N LEU A 103 -18.35 -10.23 1.39
CA LEU A 103 -18.23 -8.78 1.57
C LEU A 103 -18.40 -7.99 0.26
N VAL A 104 -18.36 -8.65 -0.91
CA VAL A 104 -18.42 -7.98 -2.23
C VAL A 104 -19.68 -7.11 -2.40
N PRO A 105 -20.89 -7.54 -1.99
CA PRO A 105 -22.07 -6.68 -2.05
C PRO A 105 -21.93 -5.38 -1.23
N LEU A 106 -21.21 -5.43 -0.10
CA LEU A 106 -21.01 -4.27 0.78
C LEU A 106 -20.07 -3.23 0.18
N ALA A 107 -19.20 -3.62 -0.75
CA ALA A 107 -18.39 -2.67 -1.52
C ALA A 107 -19.22 -1.77 -2.46
N SER A 108 -20.53 -2.02 -2.56
CA SER A 108 -21.50 -1.16 -3.24
C SER A 108 -22.54 -0.52 -2.31
N HIS A 109 -22.34 -0.58 -1.00
CA HIS A 109 -23.29 -0.06 -0.01
C HIS A 109 -23.41 1.49 -0.01
N ASP A 110 -24.58 2.03 0.31
CA ASP A 110 -24.83 3.48 0.28
C ASP A 110 -24.09 4.22 1.41
N ASP A 111 -24.01 3.61 2.60
CA ASP A 111 -23.15 4.11 3.68
C ASP A 111 -21.67 3.99 3.29
N ALA A 112 -21.01 5.14 3.20
CA ALA A 112 -19.61 5.26 2.84
C ALA A 112 -18.64 4.52 3.77
N PHE A 113 -18.95 4.44 5.08
CA PHE A 113 -18.13 3.69 6.03
C PHE A 113 -18.20 2.19 5.72
N VAL A 114 -19.40 1.64 5.51
CA VAL A 114 -19.60 0.21 5.18
C VAL A 114 -18.87 -0.12 3.88
N ARG A 115 -19.04 0.73 2.86
CA ARG A 115 -18.36 0.59 1.57
C ARG A 115 -16.84 0.62 1.72
N CYS A 116 -16.31 1.57 2.50
CA CYS A 116 -14.88 1.72 2.77
C CYS A 116 -14.31 0.50 3.50
N ALA A 117 -14.99 0.02 4.54
CA ALA A 117 -14.59 -1.15 5.32
C ALA A 117 -14.57 -2.42 4.46
N ALA A 118 -15.61 -2.63 3.64
CA ALA A 118 -15.67 -3.76 2.73
C ALA A 118 -14.54 -3.74 1.68
N LEU A 119 -14.30 -2.59 1.02
CA LEU A 119 -13.20 -2.44 0.07
C LEU A 119 -11.84 -2.71 0.72
N ARG A 120 -11.63 -2.22 1.96
CA ARG A 120 -10.37 -2.44 2.69
C ARG A 120 -10.14 -3.92 2.98
N ALA A 121 -11.13 -4.63 3.48
CA ALA A 121 -11.03 -6.07 3.76
C ALA A 121 -10.75 -6.88 2.48
N LEU A 122 -11.47 -6.59 1.38
CA LEU A 122 -11.32 -7.29 0.10
C LEU A 122 -9.95 -7.06 -0.57
N ARG A 123 -9.31 -5.91 -0.31
CA ARG A 123 -8.02 -5.51 -0.91
C ARG A 123 -6.89 -6.48 -0.58
N GLU A 124 -6.72 -6.81 0.70
CA GLU A 124 -5.57 -7.60 1.18
C GLU A 124 -5.67 -9.06 0.74
N LEU A 125 -6.90 -9.55 0.65
CA LEU A 125 -7.26 -10.87 0.15
C LEU A 125 -7.28 -10.96 -1.38
N ARG A 126 -7.15 -9.84 -2.09
CA ARG A 126 -7.14 -9.76 -3.56
C ARG A 126 -8.34 -10.46 -4.19
N VAL A 127 -9.53 -10.27 -3.62
CA VAL A 127 -10.78 -10.88 -4.11
C VAL A 127 -11.12 -10.31 -5.51
N PRO A 128 -11.06 -11.09 -6.60
CA PRO A 128 -11.23 -10.55 -7.95
C PRO A 128 -12.60 -9.93 -8.21
N ALA A 129 -13.64 -10.48 -7.58
CA ALA A 129 -15.02 -9.98 -7.68
C ALA A 129 -15.19 -8.56 -7.12
N ALA A 130 -14.23 -8.05 -6.35
CA ALA A 130 -14.23 -6.67 -5.85
C ALA A 130 -13.84 -5.62 -6.90
N ALA A 131 -13.34 -6.03 -8.07
CA ALA A 131 -12.88 -5.09 -9.11
C ALA A 131 -13.99 -4.15 -9.62
N GLU A 132 -15.16 -4.69 -9.96
CA GLU A 132 -16.28 -3.89 -10.47
C GLU A 132 -16.83 -2.90 -9.43
N PRO A 133 -17.14 -3.32 -8.17
CA PRO A 133 -17.49 -2.37 -7.11
C PRO A 133 -16.42 -1.30 -6.85
N ALA A 134 -15.14 -1.66 -6.94
CA ALA A 134 -14.04 -0.70 -6.79
C ALA A 134 -13.99 0.30 -7.95
N LEU A 135 -14.15 -0.14 -9.20
CA LEU A 135 -14.24 0.76 -10.37
C LEU A 135 -15.37 1.78 -10.22
N ALA A 136 -16.56 1.34 -9.80
CA ALA A 136 -17.68 2.23 -9.50
C ALA A 136 -17.34 3.22 -8.37
N SER A 137 -16.64 2.75 -7.33
CA SER A 137 -16.27 3.54 -6.16
C SER A 137 -15.18 4.59 -6.41
N LEU A 138 -14.48 4.57 -7.56
CA LEU A 138 -13.56 5.64 -7.96
C LEU A 138 -14.23 7.00 -8.15
N ARG A 139 -15.57 7.05 -8.29
CA ARG A 139 -16.33 8.30 -8.45
C ARG A 139 -17.08 8.71 -7.18
N HIS A 140 -16.83 8.03 -6.07
CA HIS A 140 -17.57 8.26 -4.83
C HIS A 140 -17.28 9.68 -4.27
N PRO A 141 -18.28 10.38 -3.69
CA PRO A 141 -18.08 11.74 -3.16
C PRO A 141 -16.99 11.85 -2.09
N GLN A 142 -16.85 10.83 -1.24
CA GLN A 142 -15.86 10.80 -0.17
C GLN A 142 -14.50 10.26 -0.65
N ALA A 143 -13.43 11.00 -0.35
CA ALA A 143 -12.06 10.64 -0.72
C ALA A 143 -11.58 9.32 -0.08
N SER A 144 -12.01 9.04 1.16
CA SER A 144 -11.70 7.79 1.87
C SER A 144 -12.11 6.55 1.07
N VAL A 145 -13.33 6.55 0.52
CA VAL A 145 -13.83 5.46 -0.33
C VAL A 145 -13.05 5.36 -1.64
N ARG A 146 -12.81 6.49 -2.32
CA ARG A 146 -12.04 6.50 -3.58
C ARG A 146 -10.63 5.93 -3.37
N ARG A 147 -9.99 6.26 -2.24
CA ARG A 147 -8.66 5.74 -1.89
C ARG A 147 -8.67 4.22 -1.67
N GLU A 148 -9.65 3.67 -0.96
CA GLU A 148 -9.73 2.21 -0.78
C GLU A 148 -10.04 1.51 -2.12
N ALA A 149 -10.88 2.11 -2.96
CA ALA A 149 -11.16 1.60 -4.31
C ALA A 149 -9.90 1.53 -5.18
N VAL A 150 -9.10 2.60 -5.20
CA VAL A 150 -7.77 2.60 -5.84
C VAL A 150 -6.89 1.48 -5.28
N GLY A 151 -6.90 1.29 -3.96
CA GLY A 151 -6.17 0.22 -3.28
C GLY A 151 -6.56 -1.16 -3.82
N VAL A 152 -7.86 -1.49 -3.85
CA VAL A 152 -8.37 -2.77 -4.38
C VAL A 152 -7.85 -2.99 -5.81
N LEU A 153 -8.03 -2.01 -6.70
CA LEU A 153 -7.65 -2.13 -8.11
C LEU A 153 -6.14 -2.30 -8.30
N GLY A 154 -5.33 -1.59 -7.50
CA GLY A 154 -3.87 -1.70 -7.53
C GLY A 154 -3.36 -3.06 -7.05
N TRP A 155 -3.92 -3.59 -5.95
CA TRP A 155 -3.55 -4.91 -5.41
C TRP A 155 -3.99 -6.06 -6.32
N LEU A 156 -5.15 -5.94 -6.96
CA LEU A 156 -5.62 -6.86 -7.99
C LEU A 156 -4.82 -6.78 -9.29
N LYS A 157 -4.06 -5.69 -9.51
CA LYS A 157 -3.41 -5.36 -10.78
C LYS A 157 -4.39 -5.42 -11.95
N HIS A 158 -5.60 -4.88 -11.74
CA HIS A 158 -6.69 -5.00 -12.69
C HIS A 158 -6.40 -4.17 -13.96
N ALA A 159 -6.11 -4.82 -15.09
CA ALA A 159 -5.74 -4.14 -16.32
C ALA A 159 -6.82 -3.16 -16.83
N GLY A 160 -8.11 -3.50 -16.65
CA GLY A 160 -9.23 -2.63 -16.99
C GLY A 160 -9.30 -1.33 -16.17
N ALA A 161 -8.56 -1.24 -15.06
CA ALA A 161 -8.53 -0.06 -14.21
C ALA A 161 -7.45 0.97 -14.60
N LEU A 162 -6.53 0.65 -15.51
CA LEU A 162 -5.41 1.56 -15.82
C LEU A 162 -5.88 2.93 -16.31
N ALA A 163 -6.82 2.98 -17.25
CA ALA A 163 -7.36 4.25 -17.75
C ALA A 163 -8.16 5.03 -16.68
N PRO A 164 -9.11 4.41 -15.93
CA PRO A 164 -9.74 5.06 -14.78
C PRO A 164 -8.74 5.58 -13.73
N LEU A 165 -7.73 4.79 -13.37
CA LEU A 165 -6.70 5.17 -12.41
C LEU A 165 -5.82 6.32 -12.93
N ALA A 166 -5.52 6.36 -14.23
CA ALA A 166 -4.81 7.47 -14.85
C ALA A 166 -5.61 8.79 -14.77
N GLY A 167 -6.93 8.72 -14.94
CA GLY A 167 -7.84 9.84 -14.69
C GLY A 167 -7.80 10.30 -13.23
N VAL A 168 -7.92 9.37 -12.28
CA VAL A 168 -7.87 9.68 -10.84
C VAL A 168 -6.51 10.30 -10.45
N ALA A 169 -5.40 9.74 -10.92
CA ALA A 169 -4.05 10.23 -10.64
C ALA A 169 -3.84 11.69 -11.07
N THR A 170 -4.55 12.15 -12.10
CA THR A 170 -4.37 13.49 -12.67
C THR A 170 -5.46 14.49 -12.30
N GLN A 171 -6.65 14.02 -11.90
CA GLN A 171 -7.84 14.88 -11.76
C GLN A 171 -8.49 14.84 -10.38
N ASP A 172 -8.16 13.88 -9.51
CA ASP A 172 -8.82 13.80 -8.20
C ASP A 172 -8.50 15.04 -7.35
N ALA A 173 -9.51 15.57 -6.65
CA ALA A 173 -9.34 16.74 -5.79
C ALA A 173 -8.44 16.45 -4.57
N ASP A 174 -8.43 15.20 -4.09
CA ASP A 174 -7.69 14.78 -2.91
C ASP A 174 -6.29 14.26 -3.30
N ALA A 175 -5.25 14.83 -2.68
CA ALA A 175 -3.87 14.51 -3.01
C ALA A 175 -3.47 13.08 -2.60
N GLU A 176 -4.03 12.54 -1.52
CA GLU A 176 -3.76 11.16 -1.12
C GLU A 176 -4.41 10.16 -2.07
N VAL A 177 -5.58 10.50 -2.63
CA VAL A 177 -6.21 9.70 -3.69
C VAL A 177 -5.37 9.74 -4.97
N ARG A 178 -4.91 10.93 -5.39
CA ARG A 178 -3.99 11.05 -6.55
C ARG A 178 -2.70 10.26 -6.33
N ARG A 179 -2.08 10.37 -5.15
CA ARG A 179 -0.88 9.60 -4.78
C ARG A 179 -1.13 8.10 -4.86
N ALA A 180 -2.21 7.61 -4.26
CA ALA A 180 -2.56 6.20 -4.30
C ALA A 180 -2.75 5.70 -5.75
N ALA A 181 -3.43 6.49 -6.59
CA ALA A 181 -3.68 6.12 -7.98
C ALA A 181 -2.38 6.10 -8.80
N THR A 182 -1.53 7.10 -8.61
CA THR A 182 -0.17 7.16 -9.17
C THR A 182 0.66 5.92 -8.78
N GLY A 183 0.57 5.45 -7.53
CA GLY A 183 1.21 4.21 -7.09
C GLY A 183 0.63 2.96 -7.77
N ALA A 184 -0.70 2.89 -7.88
CA ALA A 184 -1.42 1.75 -8.47
C ALA A 184 -1.12 1.58 -9.97
N LEU A 185 -0.85 2.66 -10.72
CA LEU A 185 -0.41 2.60 -12.11
C LEU A 185 0.92 1.84 -12.32
N GLY A 186 1.72 1.67 -11.27
CA GLY A 186 2.94 0.84 -11.30
C GLY A 186 2.69 -0.65 -11.48
N ALA A 187 1.44 -1.10 -11.38
CA ALA A 187 1.02 -2.46 -11.71
C ALA A 187 0.86 -2.70 -13.22
N ALA A 188 0.96 -1.65 -14.05
CA ALA A 188 0.88 -1.77 -15.51
C ALA A 188 1.93 -2.76 -16.04
N SER A 189 1.51 -3.60 -17.00
CA SER A 189 2.43 -4.50 -17.69
C SER A 189 3.34 -3.72 -18.64
N VAL A 190 4.36 -4.39 -19.20
CA VAL A 190 5.21 -3.78 -20.24
C VAL A 190 4.39 -3.33 -21.44
N ALA A 191 3.36 -4.09 -21.81
CA ALA A 191 2.49 -3.75 -22.94
C ALA A 191 1.62 -2.52 -22.65
N ASP A 192 1.24 -2.29 -21.38
CA ASP A 192 0.35 -1.21 -20.99
C ASP A 192 1.10 0.06 -20.54
N ALA A 193 2.41 -0.02 -20.31
CA ALA A 193 3.22 1.08 -19.77
C ALA A 193 3.04 2.37 -20.56
N ALA A 194 3.00 2.31 -21.90
CA ALA A 194 2.80 3.47 -22.76
C ALA A 194 1.49 4.23 -22.46
N SER A 195 0.44 3.52 -22.04
CA SER A 195 -0.87 4.14 -21.75
C SER A 195 -0.89 4.94 -20.44
N VAL A 196 -0.02 4.61 -19.48
CA VAL A 196 0.00 5.24 -18.15
C VAL A 196 1.08 6.31 -17.99
N ILE A 197 2.11 6.29 -18.84
CA ILE A 197 3.23 7.25 -18.81
C ILE A 197 2.76 8.71 -18.85
N PRO A 198 1.82 9.14 -19.73
CA PRO A 198 1.37 10.54 -19.74
C PRO A 198 0.79 11.02 -18.41
N ALA A 199 0.02 10.16 -17.73
CA ALA A 199 -0.56 10.47 -16.42
C ALA A 199 0.53 10.57 -15.34
N LEU A 200 1.50 9.66 -15.35
CA LEU A 200 2.63 9.67 -14.41
C LEU A 200 3.55 10.89 -14.64
N CYS A 201 3.82 11.27 -15.88
CA CYS A 201 4.56 12.49 -16.21
C CYS A 201 3.80 13.75 -15.75
N THR A 202 2.46 13.75 -15.84
CA THR A 202 1.64 14.82 -15.28
C THR A 202 1.74 14.87 -13.75
N ALA A 203 1.72 13.70 -13.09
CA ALA A 203 1.85 13.59 -11.64
C ALA A 203 3.23 14.03 -11.09
N LEU A 204 4.28 14.03 -11.92
CA LEU A 204 5.57 14.64 -11.57
C LEU A 204 5.51 16.17 -11.42
N ALA A 205 4.47 16.82 -11.92
CA ALA A 205 4.23 18.26 -11.76
C ALA A 205 3.13 18.58 -10.74
N ASP A 206 2.71 17.60 -9.93
CA ASP A 206 1.64 17.77 -8.95
C ASP A 206 1.98 18.85 -7.90
N PRO A 207 1.01 19.69 -7.46
CA PRO A 207 1.24 20.66 -6.40
C PRO A 207 1.76 20.05 -5.09
N GLN A 208 1.42 18.79 -4.81
CA GLN A 208 1.80 18.09 -3.60
C GLN A 208 3.02 17.20 -3.86
N TRP A 209 4.14 17.49 -3.21
CA TRP A 209 5.39 16.75 -3.36
C TRP A 209 5.27 15.23 -3.09
N PRO A 210 4.39 14.71 -2.20
CA PRO A 210 4.24 13.26 -2.04
C PRO A 210 3.68 12.57 -3.30
N VAL A 211 2.87 13.27 -4.10
CA VAL A 211 2.38 12.76 -5.38
C VAL A 211 3.52 12.72 -6.40
N ARG A 212 4.35 13.76 -6.45
CA ARG A 212 5.54 13.82 -7.32
C ARG A 212 6.55 12.72 -6.97
N GLU A 213 6.78 12.48 -5.68
CA GLU A 213 7.64 11.40 -5.18
C GLU A 213 7.12 10.03 -5.65
N GLU A 214 5.83 9.76 -5.48
CA GLU A 214 5.21 8.52 -5.92
C GLU A 214 5.29 8.37 -7.44
N ALA A 215 5.08 9.46 -8.20
CA ALA A 215 5.17 9.45 -9.66
C ALA A 215 6.58 9.07 -10.13
N ALA A 216 7.62 9.71 -9.57
CA ALA A 216 9.00 9.36 -9.86
C ALA A 216 9.29 7.90 -9.51
N THR A 217 8.82 7.44 -8.35
CA THR A 217 8.97 6.04 -7.92
C THR A 217 8.29 5.06 -8.87
N THR A 218 7.07 5.36 -9.31
CA THR A 218 6.30 4.51 -10.22
C THR A 218 6.91 4.45 -11.61
N LEU A 219 7.35 5.57 -12.17
CA LEU A 219 8.06 5.59 -13.46
C LEU A 219 9.33 4.73 -13.43
N GLY A 220 10.03 4.69 -12.30
CA GLY A 220 11.18 3.79 -12.10
C GLY A 220 10.84 2.30 -11.92
N LYS A 221 9.57 1.93 -11.78
CA LYS A 221 9.11 0.52 -11.78
C LYS A 221 8.72 0.05 -13.18
N LEU A 222 8.31 0.97 -14.07
CA LEU A 222 7.92 0.64 -15.42
C LEU A 222 9.15 0.24 -16.25
N GLN A 223 9.08 -0.89 -16.94
CA GLN A 223 10.11 -1.32 -17.89
C GLN A 223 9.78 -0.74 -19.27
N SER A 224 10.02 0.56 -19.45
CA SER A 224 9.75 1.28 -20.69
C SER A 224 10.96 2.06 -21.17
N ALA A 225 11.21 2.03 -22.48
CA ALA A 225 12.26 2.81 -23.12
C ALA A 225 11.76 4.19 -23.61
N ASP A 226 10.57 4.62 -23.19
CA ASP A 226 9.94 5.88 -23.60
C ASP A 226 10.84 7.09 -23.27
N PRO A 227 11.24 7.90 -24.29
CA PRO A 227 12.04 9.10 -24.08
C PRO A 227 11.35 10.15 -23.21
N ALA A 228 10.02 10.27 -23.26
CA ALA A 228 9.25 11.24 -22.48
C ALA A 228 9.30 10.92 -20.99
N LEU A 229 9.25 9.63 -20.62
CA LEU A 229 9.45 9.18 -19.24
C LEU A 229 10.81 9.63 -18.73
N ARG A 230 11.88 9.39 -19.50
CA ARG A 230 13.25 9.73 -19.12
C ARG A 230 13.43 11.24 -19.01
N ALA A 231 12.88 12.01 -19.96
CA ALA A 231 12.90 13.47 -19.91
C ALA A 231 12.22 14.01 -18.65
N ALA A 232 11.00 13.55 -18.34
CA ALA A 232 10.28 14.00 -17.17
C ALA A 232 11.01 13.66 -15.85
N LEU A 233 11.67 12.49 -15.77
CA LEU A 233 12.50 12.14 -14.63
C LEU A 233 13.74 13.04 -14.50
N ARG A 234 14.38 13.43 -15.61
CA ARG A 234 15.49 14.40 -15.57
C ARG A 234 15.02 15.75 -15.06
N ASP A 235 13.88 16.25 -15.54
CA ASP A 235 13.29 17.50 -15.06
C ASP A 235 13.00 17.44 -13.54
N ALA A 236 12.53 16.29 -13.04
CA ALA A 236 12.26 16.08 -11.61
C ALA A 236 13.52 16.10 -10.72
N MET A 237 14.74 16.02 -11.28
CA MET A 237 15.97 16.24 -10.51
C MET A 237 16.13 17.69 -10.02
N ALA A 238 15.35 18.63 -10.57
CA ALA A 238 15.31 20.03 -10.16
C ALA A 238 14.28 20.33 -9.05
N ASP A 239 13.52 19.34 -8.58
CA ASP A 239 12.41 19.53 -7.62
C ASP A 239 12.83 20.21 -6.31
N GLU A 240 12.02 21.07 -5.72
CA GLU A 240 12.35 21.72 -4.44
C GLU A 240 12.58 20.72 -3.28
N PHE A 241 11.95 19.55 -3.31
CA PHE A 241 12.07 18.52 -2.27
C PHE A 241 13.08 17.44 -2.66
N TRP A 242 14.07 17.22 -1.78
CA TRP A 242 15.12 16.22 -2.01
C TRP A 242 14.58 14.79 -2.11
N GLN A 243 13.43 14.48 -1.51
CA GLN A 243 12.76 13.18 -1.61
C GLN A 243 12.35 12.88 -3.06
N VAL A 244 11.80 13.87 -3.77
CA VAL A 244 11.43 13.73 -5.19
C VAL A 244 12.68 13.55 -6.04
N ARG A 245 13.71 14.38 -5.84
CA ARG A 245 15.01 14.24 -6.51
C ARG A 245 15.63 12.86 -6.29
N LEU A 246 15.53 12.32 -5.08
CA LEU A 246 16.06 10.99 -4.76
C LEU A 246 15.36 9.91 -5.58
N ARG A 247 14.02 9.94 -5.67
CA ARG A 247 13.27 8.98 -6.48
C ARG A 247 13.53 9.15 -7.97
N ALA A 248 13.70 10.39 -8.44
CA ALA A 248 14.09 10.68 -9.80
C ALA A 248 15.46 10.07 -10.12
N ALA A 249 16.48 10.34 -9.28
CA ALA A 249 17.83 9.80 -9.41
C ALA A 249 17.83 8.27 -9.48
N ARG A 250 17.16 7.61 -8.53
CA ARG A 250 17.00 6.16 -8.51
C ARG A 250 16.42 5.63 -9.82
N SER A 251 15.37 6.29 -10.31
CA SER A 251 14.64 5.85 -11.49
C SER A 251 15.46 6.04 -12.76
N LEU A 252 16.20 7.15 -12.88
CA LEU A 252 17.15 7.39 -13.97
C LEU A 252 18.27 6.33 -13.98
N GLY A 253 18.76 5.93 -12.80
CA GLY A 253 19.69 4.81 -12.64
C GLY A 253 19.14 3.49 -13.19
N ARG A 254 17.91 3.13 -12.79
CA ARG A 254 17.24 1.90 -13.28
C ARG A 254 17.01 1.91 -14.78
N HIS A 255 16.67 3.08 -15.33
CA HIS A 255 16.47 3.29 -16.77
C HIS A 255 17.77 3.44 -17.55
N ARG A 256 18.93 3.43 -16.86
CA ARG A 256 20.26 3.63 -17.43
C ARG A 256 20.35 4.85 -18.33
N ASP A 257 19.74 5.96 -17.90
CA ASP A 257 19.66 7.17 -18.68
C ASP A 257 20.97 7.98 -18.61
N ALA A 258 21.87 7.76 -19.55
CA ALA A 258 23.13 8.48 -19.62
C ALA A 258 22.97 10.01 -19.79
N LEU A 259 21.83 10.49 -20.30
CA LEU A 259 21.56 11.92 -20.42
C LEU A 259 21.35 12.59 -19.05
N ALA A 260 21.13 11.83 -17.98
CA ALA A 260 20.98 12.33 -16.61
C ALA A 260 22.31 12.54 -15.87
N LEU A 261 23.46 12.26 -16.52
CA LEU A 261 24.77 12.40 -15.90
C LEU A 261 25.00 13.78 -15.25
N PRO A 262 24.71 14.92 -15.94
CA PRO A 262 24.94 16.24 -15.35
C PRO A 262 24.17 16.45 -14.04
N GLU A 263 22.88 16.09 -14.02
CA GLU A 263 22.00 16.26 -12.85
C GLU A 263 22.42 15.33 -11.70
N LEU A 264 22.80 14.09 -12.00
CA LEU A 264 23.26 13.12 -11.00
C LEU A 264 24.63 13.50 -10.43
N ILE A 265 25.55 14.02 -11.26
CA ILE A 265 26.84 14.54 -10.80
C ILE A 265 26.64 15.74 -9.87
N ALA A 266 25.74 16.67 -10.22
CA ALA A 266 25.40 17.79 -9.36
C ALA A 266 24.80 17.32 -8.01
N ALA A 267 24.03 16.24 -8.00
CA ALA A 267 23.45 15.66 -6.79
C ALA A 267 24.48 15.03 -5.84
N LEU A 268 25.70 14.68 -6.30
CA LEU A 268 26.78 14.16 -5.46
C LEU A 268 27.33 15.17 -4.43
N VAL A 269 26.99 16.45 -4.53
CA VAL A 269 27.41 17.49 -3.56
C VAL A 269 26.23 18.10 -2.80
N HIS A 270 25.06 17.48 -2.88
CA HIS A 270 23.86 17.98 -2.22
C HIS A 270 23.94 17.87 -0.67
N PRO A 271 23.36 18.81 0.12
CA PRO A 271 23.41 18.75 1.58
C PRO A 271 22.86 17.45 2.20
N ALA A 272 21.80 16.90 1.61
CA ALA A 272 21.20 15.64 2.05
C ALA A 272 22.04 14.42 1.64
N GLY A 273 22.62 13.71 2.62
CA GLY A 273 23.45 12.51 2.40
C GLY A 273 22.71 11.37 1.68
N ASN A 274 21.42 11.20 1.95
CA ASN A 274 20.59 10.21 1.27
C ASN A 274 20.52 10.45 -0.25
N LEU A 275 20.46 11.71 -0.70
CA LEU A 275 20.45 12.04 -2.13
C LEU A 275 21.83 11.83 -2.76
N ARG A 276 22.92 12.21 -2.07
CA ARG A 276 24.29 11.95 -2.55
C ARG A 276 24.54 10.45 -2.74
N LYS A 277 24.10 9.64 -1.77
CA LYS A 277 24.19 8.18 -1.83
C LYS A 277 23.43 7.62 -3.04
N GLU A 278 22.18 8.05 -3.23
CA GLU A 278 21.37 7.59 -4.35
C GLU A 278 21.95 8.03 -5.70
N ALA A 279 22.48 9.25 -5.80
CA ALA A 279 23.15 9.73 -7.00
C ALA A 279 24.37 8.87 -7.35
N ALA A 280 25.19 8.50 -6.36
CA ALA A 280 26.32 7.59 -6.58
C ALA A 280 25.86 6.21 -7.07
N ILE A 281 24.80 5.65 -6.48
CA ILE A 281 24.22 4.36 -6.92
C ILE A 281 23.72 4.49 -8.37
N ALA A 282 22.94 5.53 -8.68
CA ALA A 282 22.39 5.74 -10.01
C ALA A 282 23.46 5.91 -11.09
N LEU A 283 24.54 6.66 -10.82
CA LEU A 283 25.68 6.80 -11.73
C LEU A 283 26.36 5.44 -11.97
N GLY A 284 26.51 4.62 -10.93
CA GLY A 284 27.03 3.27 -11.03
C GLY A 284 26.13 2.32 -11.84
N ASP A 285 24.80 2.47 -11.72
CA ASP A 285 23.82 1.65 -12.44
C ASP A 285 23.72 2.05 -13.93
N ILE A 286 23.89 3.33 -14.25
CA ILE A 286 24.02 3.84 -15.62
C ILE A 286 25.29 3.29 -16.27
N GLY A 287 26.41 3.27 -15.54
CA GLY A 287 27.65 2.67 -16.02
C GLY A 287 28.42 3.51 -17.03
N ASP A 288 28.12 4.82 -17.15
CA ASP A 288 28.82 5.72 -18.07
C ASP A 288 30.18 6.16 -17.48
N PRO A 289 31.32 5.91 -18.17
CA PRO A 289 32.65 6.30 -17.71
C PRO A 289 32.82 7.80 -17.42
N GLY A 290 31.99 8.66 -18.02
CA GLY A 290 31.98 10.11 -17.77
C GLY A 290 31.68 10.48 -16.32
N ALA A 291 31.04 9.59 -15.54
CA ALA A 291 30.78 9.79 -14.11
C ALA A 291 32.02 9.62 -13.23
N ARG A 292 33.09 8.98 -13.73
CA ARG A 292 34.25 8.57 -12.92
C ARG A 292 34.95 9.72 -12.21
N PRO A 293 35.26 10.88 -12.84
CA PRO A 293 35.93 11.97 -12.14
C PRO A 293 35.12 12.49 -10.94
N ALA A 294 33.81 12.61 -11.09
CA ALA A 294 32.92 13.08 -10.03
C ALA A 294 32.81 12.07 -8.88
N LEU A 295 32.73 10.77 -9.20
CA LEU A 295 32.72 9.70 -8.21
C LEU A 295 34.05 9.61 -7.44
N GLU A 296 35.20 9.76 -8.10
CA GLU A 296 36.51 9.80 -7.41
C GLU A 296 36.58 10.98 -6.43
N ALA A 297 36.07 12.16 -6.81
CA ALA A 297 35.99 13.31 -5.90
C ALA A 297 35.08 13.03 -4.69
N ALA A 298 33.99 12.29 -4.88
CA ALA A 298 33.05 11.92 -3.81
C ALA A 298 33.56 10.81 -2.87
N ARG A 299 34.76 10.23 -3.08
CA ARG A 299 35.33 9.22 -2.15
C ARG A 299 35.62 9.76 -0.76
N ALA A 300 35.81 11.07 -0.65
CA ALA A 300 36.04 11.77 0.60
C ALA A 300 34.73 12.24 1.28
N ASP A 301 33.56 11.77 0.83
CA ASP A 301 32.27 12.16 1.43
C ASP A 301 32.26 11.92 2.95
N PRO A 302 31.74 12.85 3.77
CA PRO A 302 31.66 12.66 5.21
C PRO A 302 30.82 11.45 5.62
N ASP A 303 29.79 11.10 4.84
CA ASP A 303 28.88 9.98 5.13
C ASP A 303 29.49 8.63 4.71
N PRO A 304 29.68 7.67 5.64
CA PRO A 304 30.19 6.33 5.32
C PRO A 304 29.37 5.57 4.29
N GLU A 305 28.04 5.72 4.28
CA GLU A 305 27.15 5.04 3.34
C GLU A 305 27.32 5.61 1.93
N VAL A 306 27.57 6.92 1.81
CA VAL A 306 27.89 7.56 0.52
C VAL A 306 29.24 7.04 0.02
N ARG A 307 30.28 7.00 0.86
CA ARG A 307 31.60 6.45 0.46
C ARG A 307 31.51 5.02 -0.04
N LYS A 308 30.73 4.18 0.65
CA LYS A 308 30.45 2.80 0.23
C LYS A 308 29.78 2.74 -1.14
N ALA A 309 28.72 3.54 -1.35
CA ALA A 309 28.02 3.61 -2.64
C ALA A 309 28.94 4.09 -3.78
N VAL A 310 29.75 5.11 -3.53
CA VAL A 310 30.75 5.62 -4.49
C VAL A 310 31.77 4.53 -4.85
N GLY A 311 32.28 3.79 -3.87
CA GLY A 311 33.21 2.68 -4.11
C GLY A 311 32.60 1.60 -5.01
N LEU A 312 31.35 1.20 -4.75
CA LEU A 312 30.62 0.23 -5.58
C LEU A 312 30.36 0.77 -7.00
N ALA A 313 30.00 2.05 -7.13
CA ALA A 313 29.80 2.69 -8.43
C ALA A 313 31.09 2.71 -9.25
N LEU A 314 32.22 3.07 -8.65
CA LEU A 314 33.53 3.05 -9.30
C LEU A 314 33.96 1.64 -9.73
N GLN A 315 33.65 0.61 -8.94
CA GLN A 315 33.88 -0.79 -9.32
C GLN A 315 33.09 -1.18 -10.57
N ARG A 316 31.80 -0.80 -10.65
CA ARG A 316 30.96 -1.07 -11.83
C ARG A 316 31.44 -0.36 -13.10
N LEU A 317 32.12 0.77 -12.95
CA LEU A 317 32.71 1.53 -14.06
C LEU A 317 34.08 1.01 -14.51
N GLN A 318 34.65 -0.02 -13.86
CA GLN A 318 35.90 -0.61 -14.31
C GLN A 318 35.69 -1.37 -15.62
N PRO A 319 36.58 -1.22 -16.62
CA PRO A 319 36.54 -2.05 -17.81
C PRO A 319 36.73 -3.53 -17.41
N ALA A 320 35.94 -4.42 -17.98
CA ALA A 320 36.03 -5.86 -17.76
C ALA A 320 37.44 -6.35 -18.13
N GLY A 321 38.35 -6.46 -17.15
CA GLY A 321 39.74 -6.86 -17.37
C GLY A 321 40.79 -6.33 -16.37
N SER A 322 40.45 -5.41 -15.45
CA SER A 322 41.42 -4.87 -14.48
C SER A 322 41.73 -5.80 -13.28
N GLU A 323 40.94 -6.85 -13.05
CA GLU A 323 41.17 -7.79 -11.93
C GLU A 323 42.21 -8.88 -12.23
N ALA A 324 42.69 -9.02 -13.47
CA ALA A 324 43.67 -10.03 -13.86
C ALA A 324 45.14 -9.59 -13.71
N ARG A 325 45.41 -8.45 -13.06
CA ARG A 325 46.77 -7.92 -12.85
C ARG A 325 46.94 -7.40 -11.42
N ALA A 326 46.98 -8.31 -10.46
CA ALA A 326 47.60 -8.12 -9.15
C ALA A 326 48.23 -9.43 -8.69
#